data_AF-A0A5C8BVB2-F1
#
_entry.id   AF-A0A5C8BVB2-F1
#
_cell.length_a   1.000
_cell.length_b   1.000
_cell.length_c   1.000
_cell.angle_alpha   90.00
_cell.angle_beta   90.00
_cell.angle_gamma   90.00
#
_symmetry.space_group_name_H-M   'P 1'
#
loop_
_entity.id
_entity.type
_entity.pdbx_description
1 polymer ?
#
loop_
_entity_poly.entity_id
_entity_poly.type
_entity_poly.pdbx_seq_one_letter_code
_entity_poly.pdbx_strand_id
1 'polypeptide(L)'
;MSQNDEIAAVHLINCDGYVKIHTNSMFKGKGVVMSFQQVKLFPPLKGVFVDLAKVPDPVFAEKMVGDGFAIDPLDNVLHSPIDGKIKSIHRAKHAITIESNLGFDILIHVGLETVSLGGEGFKVKVKEGDLVKTGDILSEFDIAYISERVVALITPVLVTDIEEKQLSVEILPHDTIIDLSKPIMIVNCGQVTTISHVESSQNSLESELITVPNTHGIHARPAAQLNAIARKYPNHEIVMLKGEQSGNVKSVVSLLSLSVQYQDQIKILVKGDGAQAIIDELKAALLEMHDDESENPNANPTAGEEDSKVENGKYHGVVASTGMAVAKLVQQTGVQFKYDRFAADSEAELAKLETTTKTLITELETEIKALTEFDVAHKNILSAHLMILTDPELTANTKNLIMRGQSAPFAWDKATDESCKALAATGNALLIERQSDLLDVRDRVLTGLCGSENKVIQEYTENVILVAEDYTPSQVIALSDKVKGLVSVRGGVTSHVSILARTRGIPLLVGVAKEVLQENSKIVVLDTLNTAILNSCPNEQELTIANQLVAKREEELRVAQESSSLAATTSDGIQINCLANI
;
A
#
# COMPACT_ATOMS: atom_id res chain seq x y z
N MET A 1 -46.43 30.15 -19.91
CA MET A 1 -46.94 29.62 -21.20
C MET A 1 -45.82 29.84 -22.19
N SER A 2 -44.95 28.85 -22.33
CA SER A 2 -44.87 27.89 -23.46
C SER A 2 -44.17 28.55 -24.67
N GLN A 3 -43.24 27.96 -25.40
CA GLN A 3 -42.78 26.58 -25.58
C GLN A 3 -41.61 26.69 -26.59
N ASN A 4 -40.52 25.96 -26.40
CA ASN A 4 -39.87 25.12 -27.42
C ASN A 4 -38.49 24.66 -26.92
N ASP A 5 -38.53 23.54 -26.21
CA ASP A 5 -37.42 22.61 -26.07
C ASP A 5 -37.17 21.96 -27.45
N GLU A 6 -35.96 22.11 -27.98
CA GLU A 6 -35.43 21.17 -28.98
C GLU A 6 -34.44 20.24 -28.28
N ILE A 7 -34.94 19.06 -27.93
CA ILE A 7 -34.18 17.92 -27.45
C ILE A 7 -33.33 17.41 -28.63
N ALA A 8 -32.02 17.66 -28.59
CA ALA A 8 -31.09 16.99 -29.49
C ALA A 8 -30.83 15.57 -28.96
N ALA A 9 -31.60 14.62 -29.47
CA ALA A 9 -31.39 13.19 -29.25
C ALA A 9 -30.05 12.76 -29.89
N VAL A 10 -29.15 12.21 -29.08
CA VAL A 10 -27.94 11.54 -29.58
C VAL A 10 -28.35 10.14 -30.04
N HIS A 11 -28.44 9.95 -31.36
CA HIS A 11 -28.57 8.63 -31.95
C HIS A 11 -27.23 7.89 -31.81
N LEU A 12 -27.23 6.85 -30.97
CA LEU A 12 -26.25 5.76 -31.01
C LEU A 12 -26.46 4.97 -32.30
N ILE A 13 -25.67 5.26 -33.33
CA ILE A 13 -25.58 4.38 -34.50
C ILE A 13 -24.54 3.31 -34.17
N ASN A 14 -25.05 2.10 -33.94
CA ASN A 14 -24.27 0.91 -33.67
C ASN A 14 -23.84 0.28 -35.01
N CYS A 15 -22.61 0.56 -35.45
CA CYS A 15 -21.97 -0.14 -36.57
C CYS A 15 -20.50 -0.40 -36.21
N ASP A 16 -20.14 -1.69 -36.11
CA ASP A 16 -18.80 -2.26 -36.10
C ASP A 16 -17.77 -1.64 -35.13
N GLY A 17 -17.84 -2.06 -33.85
CA GLY A 17 -16.65 -2.29 -33.01
C GLY A 17 -15.77 -1.10 -32.61
N TYR A 18 -16.08 0.15 -33.00
CA TYR A 18 -15.32 1.34 -32.59
C TYR A 18 -16.27 2.48 -32.20
N VAL A 19 -16.23 2.90 -30.94
CA VAL A 19 -16.87 4.14 -30.50
C VAL A 19 -16.03 5.31 -31.01
N LYS A 20 -16.50 6.01 -32.06
CA LYS A 20 -15.97 7.32 -32.43
C LYS A 20 -16.59 8.38 -31.50
N ILE A 21 -15.80 8.89 -30.57
CA ILE A 21 -16.16 10.08 -29.78
C ILE A 21 -15.90 11.32 -30.66
N HIS A 22 -16.96 11.99 -31.11
CA HIS A 22 -16.83 13.33 -31.67
C HIS A 22 -16.72 14.35 -30.52
N THR A 23 -15.53 14.93 -30.34
CA THR A 23 -15.33 16.06 -29.42
C THR A 23 -15.61 17.37 -30.16
N ASN A 24 -16.65 18.10 -29.74
CA ASN A 24 -16.74 19.54 -30.04
C ASN A 24 -15.96 20.29 -28.96
N SER A 25 -14.88 20.95 -29.38
CA SER A 25 -13.90 21.58 -28.50
C SER A 25 -14.44 22.88 -27.87
N MET A 26 -14.24 23.06 -26.56
CA MET A 26 -13.92 24.37 -25.98
C MET A 26 -13.31 24.25 -24.57
N PHE A 27 -12.12 23.66 -24.46
CA PHE A 27 -11.20 23.93 -23.35
C PHE A 27 -9.76 23.93 -23.91
N LYS A 28 -9.13 25.10 -23.96
CA LYS A 28 -7.71 25.25 -24.31
C LYS A 28 -6.86 24.94 -23.09
N GLY A 29 -6.44 23.69 -22.97
CA GLY A 29 -5.42 23.20 -22.04
C GLY A 29 -4.99 21.81 -22.51
N LYS A 30 -3.68 21.57 -22.71
CA LYS A 30 -3.15 20.30 -23.23
C LYS A 30 -3.42 19.18 -22.22
N GLY A 31 -4.48 18.41 -22.43
CA GLY A 31 -4.77 17.16 -21.71
C GLY A 31 -4.18 15.96 -22.45
N VAL A 32 -3.52 15.07 -21.72
CA VAL A 32 -3.16 13.74 -22.21
C VAL A 32 -4.45 12.92 -22.27
N VAL A 33 -4.78 12.39 -23.45
CA VAL A 33 -5.89 11.44 -23.63
C VAL A 33 -5.29 10.04 -23.51
N MET A 34 -5.57 9.33 -22.43
CA MET A 34 -5.26 7.90 -22.33
C MET A 34 -6.37 7.10 -23.01
N SER A 35 -6.05 6.32 -24.04
CA SER A 35 -6.99 5.36 -24.63
C SER A 35 -6.71 3.97 -24.07
N PHE A 36 -7.61 3.43 -23.26
CA PHE A 36 -7.55 2.05 -22.83
C PHE A 36 -8.12 1.16 -23.93
N GLN A 37 -7.36 0.12 -24.32
CA GLN A 37 -7.88 -0.88 -25.23
C GLN A 37 -8.49 -2.01 -24.40
N GLN A 38 -9.80 -2.16 -24.45
CA GLN A 38 -10.51 -3.23 -23.76
C GLN A 38 -10.71 -4.41 -24.69
N VAL A 39 -10.41 -5.61 -24.21
CA VAL A 39 -10.72 -6.85 -24.92
C VAL A 39 -11.61 -7.72 -24.07
N LYS A 40 -12.64 -8.27 -24.72
CA LYS A 40 -13.60 -9.17 -24.09
C LYS A 40 -13.11 -10.60 -24.26
N LEU A 41 -13.12 -11.34 -23.15
CA LEU A 41 -12.92 -12.78 -23.12
C LEU A 41 -14.27 -13.46 -22.97
N PHE A 42 -14.42 -14.53 -23.73
CA PHE A 42 -15.57 -15.41 -23.69
C PHE A 42 -15.25 -16.64 -22.84
N PRO A 43 -16.26 -17.26 -22.22
CA PRO A 43 -16.06 -18.52 -21.52
C PRO A 43 -15.55 -19.60 -22.47
N PRO A 44 -14.52 -20.37 -22.08
CA PRO A 44 -14.02 -21.45 -22.92
C PRO A 44 -14.85 -22.74 -22.81
N LEU A 45 -15.77 -22.83 -21.85
CA LEU A 45 -16.61 -24.01 -21.57
C LEU A 45 -17.99 -23.58 -21.09
N LYS A 46 -19.00 -24.41 -21.33
CA LYS A 46 -20.28 -24.26 -20.63
C LYS A 46 -20.13 -24.87 -19.24
N GLY A 47 -20.50 -24.12 -18.21
CA GLY A 47 -20.39 -24.64 -16.85
C GLY A 47 -20.93 -23.70 -15.79
N VAL A 48 -20.76 -24.10 -14.53
CA VAL A 48 -21.09 -23.26 -13.38
C VAL A 48 -19.91 -22.33 -13.11
N PHE A 49 -20.19 -21.04 -12.96
CA PHE A 49 -19.15 -20.08 -12.58
C PHE A 49 -18.63 -20.34 -11.17
N VAL A 50 -17.31 -20.34 -11.01
CA VAL A 50 -16.63 -20.45 -9.74
C VAL A 50 -15.71 -19.23 -9.58
N ASP A 51 -15.94 -18.46 -8.52
CA ASP A 51 -15.03 -17.39 -8.11
C ASP A 51 -13.66 -18.00 -7.86
N LEU A 52 -12.62 -17.39 -8.43
CA LEU A 52 -11.25 -17.88 -8.32
C LEU A 52 -10.83 -18.09 -6.85
N ALA A 53 -11.28 -17.22 -5.93
CA ALA A 53 -10.99 -17.34 -4.49
C ALA A 53 -11.65 -18.56 -3.80
N LYS A 54 -12.60 -19.23 -4.46
CA LYS A 54 -13.29 -20.43 -3.97
C LYS A 54 -12.74 -21.72 -4.57
N VAL A 55 -11.75 -21.64 -5.45
CA VAL A 55 -11.10 -22.82 -6.04
C VAL A 55 -10.32 -23.55 -4.94
N PRO A 56 -10.49 -24.87 -4.76
CA PRO A 56 -9.82 -25.65 -3.71
C PRO A 56 -8.35 -25.95 -4.05
N ASP A 57 -7.60 -24.93 -4.47
CA ASP A 57 -6.17 -24.98 -4.75
C ASP A 57 -5.59 -23.57 -4.48
N PRO A 58 -4.72 -23.41 -3.46
CA PRO A 58 -4.17 -22.11 -3.07
C PRO A 58 -3.40 -21.40 -4.18
N VAL A 59 -2.77 -22.14 -5.10
CA VAL A 59 -2.01 -21.55 -6.22
C VAL A 59 -2.91 -20.70 -7.10
N PHE A 60 -4.16 -21.15 -7.30
CA PHE A 60 -5.18 -20.43 -8.05
C PHE A 60 -5.97 -19.44 -7.17
N ALA A 61 -6.39 -19.85 -5.97
CA ALA A 61 -7.22 -19.03 -5.08
C ALA A 61 -6.52 -17.75 -4.59
N GLU A 62 -5.20 -17.82 -4.39
CA GLU A 62 -4.37 -16.68 -3.99
C GLU A 62 -3.80 -15.91 -5.19
N LYS A 63 -4.20 -16.29 -6.42
CA LYS A 63 -3.81 -15.62 -7.67
C LYS A 63 -2.30 -15.60 -7.94
N MET A 64 -1.56 -16.60 -7.47
CA MET A 64 -0.10 -16.68 -7.63
C MET A 64 0.34 -16.80 -9.09
N VAL A 65 -0.49 -17.39 -9.94
CA VAL A 65 -0.21 -17.63 -11.37
C VAL A 65 -0.80 -16.54 -12.28
N GLY A 66 -1.86 -15.88 -11.83
CA GLY A 66 -2.63 -14.93 -12.63
C GLY A 66 -4.01 -14.69 -12.04
N ASP A 67 -4.74 -13.74 -12.62
CA ASP A 67 -6.11 -13.39 -12.20
C ASP A 67 -7.12 -13.74 -13.30
N GLY A 68 -8.35 -14.05 -12.88
CA GLY A 68 -9.42 -14.46 -13.77
C GLY A 68 -10.56 -15.14 -13.00
N PHE A 69 -11.04 -16.25 -13.55
CA PHE A 69 -12.16 -16.99 -12.99
C PHE A 69 -11.97 -18.50 -13.19
N ALA A 70 -12.85 -19.31 -12.61
CA ALA A 70 -12.89 -20.73 -12.87
C ALA A 70 -14.30 -21.18 -13.30
N ILE A 71 -14.36 -22.31 -14.01
CA ILE A 71 -15.60 -22.94 -14.45
C ILE A 71 -15.64 -24.38 -13.95
N ASP A 72 -16.74 -24.80 -13.34
CA ASP A 72 -17.04 -26.23 -13.16
C ASP A 72 -17.80 -26.75 -14.41
N PRO A 73 -17.16 -27.57 -15.27
CA PRO A 73 -17.67 -27.84 -16.62
C PRO A 73 -18.96 -28.69 -16.62
N LEU A 74 -19.90 -28.32 -17.49
CA LEU A 74 -21.10 -29.10 -17.83
C LEU A 74 -21.00 -29.76 -19.22
N ASP A 75 -20.00 -29.36 -20.01
CA ASP A 75 -19.66 -29.94 -21.30
C ASP A 75 -18.17 -30.32 -21.36
N ASN A 76 -17.80 -31.00 -22.44
CA ASN A 76 -16.52 -31.68 -22.58
C ASN A 76 -15.67 -31.17 -23.75
N VAL A 77 -16.03 -30.00 -24.29
CA VAL A 77 -15.40 -29.38 -25.46
C VAL A 77 -14.87 -28.01 -25.07
N LEU A 78 -13.54 -27.88 -25.03
CA LEU A 78 -12.85 -26.64 -24.71
C LEU A 78 -12.74 -25.75 -25.95
N HIS A 79 -13.23 -24.52 -25.85
CA HIS A 79 -13.21 -23.50 -26.88
C HIS A 79 -12.20 -22.39 -26.58
N SER A 80 -11.76 -21.67 -27.62
CA SER A 80 -10.91 -20.50 -27.44
C SER A 80 -11.69 -19.34 -26.83
N PRO A 81 -11.25 -18.75 -25.70
CA PRO A 81 -11.90 -17.61 -25.06
C PRO A 81 -11.62 -16.29 -25.78
N ILE A 82 -10.64 -16.26 -26.69
CA ILE A 82 -10.15 -15.06 -27.37
C ILE A 82 -9.50 -15.42 -28.71
N ASP A 83 -9.38 -14.45 -29.61
CA ASP A 83 -8.53 -14.53 -30.79
C ASP A 83 -7.05 -14.43 -30.40
N GLY A 84 -6.21 -15.32 -30.93
CA GLY A 84 -4.79 -15.32 -30.62
C GLY A 84 -4.02 -16.46 -31.24
N LYS A 85 -2.84 -16.72 -30.69
CA LYS A 85 -1.93 -17.78 -31.10
C LYS A 85 -1.71 -18.75 -29.94
N ILE A 86 -1.75 -20.06 -30.21
CA ILE A 86 -1.40 -21.06 -29.19
C ILE A 86 0.10 -20.91 -28.87
N LYS A 87 0.39 -20.43 -27.66
CA LYS A 87 1.76 -20.18 -27.18
C LYS A 87 2.40 -21.46 -26.69
N SER A 88 1.67 -22.24 -25.89
CA SER A 88 2.14 -23.51 -25.36
C SER A 88 0.99 -24.47 -25.06
N ILE A 89 1.28 -25.77 -25.12
CA ILE A 89 0.39 -26.84 -24.69
C ILE A 89 1.17 -27.70 -23.70
N HIS A 90 0.69 -27.80 -22.47
CA HIS A 90 1.40 -28.56 -21.45
C HIS A 90 1.53 -30.04 -21.85
N ARG A 91 2.63 -30.70 -21.49
CA ARG A 91 2.93 -32.10 -21.88
C ARG A 91 1.82 -33.10 -21.52
N ALA A 92 1.14 -32.85 -20.39
CA ALA A 92 0.01 -33.65 -19.92
C ALA A 92 -1.34 -33.18 -20.50
N LYS A 93 -1.34 -32.31 -21.52
CA LYS A 93 -2.48 -31.89 -22.35
C LYS A 93 -3.66 -31.20 -21.65
N HIS A 94 -3.60 -31.00 -20.34
CA HIS A 94 -4.66 -30.37 -19.55
C HIS A 94 -4.62 -28.84 -19.56
N ALA A 95 -3.48 -28.23 -19.90
CA ALA A 95 -3.31 -26.78 -19.89
C ALA A 95 -2.88 -26.25 -21.27
N ILE A 96 -3.53 -25.18 -21.71
CA ILE A 96 -3.26 -24.50 -22.98
C ILE A 96 -3.10 -23.00 -22.69
N THR A 97 -2.00 -22.41 -23.17
CA THR A 97 -1.76 -20.97 -23.10
C THR A 97 -1.93 -20.35 -24.47
N ILE A 98 -2.71 -19.28 -24.54
CA ILE A 98 -2.99 -18.50 -25.75
C ILE A 98 -2.37 -17.11 -25.58
N GLU A 99 -1.48 -16.72 -26.48
CA GLU A 99 -1.04 -15.34 -26.61
C GLU A 99 -2.09 -14.57 -27.41
N SER A 100 -2.73 -13.57 -26.79
CA SER A 100 -3.73 -12.75 -27.47
C SER A 100 -3.12 -11.90 -28.58
N ASN A 101 -3.94 -11.39 -29.49
CA ASN A 101 -3.48 -10.42 -30.49
C ASN A 101 -2.97 -9.09 -29.90
N LEU A 102 -3.25 -8.82 -28.61
CA LEU A 102 -2.69 -7.69 -27.87
C LEU A 102 -1.44 -8.08 -27.06
N GLY A 103 -0.96 -9.31 -27.21
CA GLY A 103 0.30 -9.79 -26.68
C GLY A 103 0.26 -10.20 -25.22
N PHE A 104 -0.90 -10.40 -24.58
CA PHE A 104 -0.97 -10.96 -23.21
C PHE A 104 -1.39 -12.43 -23.22
N ASP A 105 -0.93 -13.19 -22.23
CA ASP A 105 -1.20 -14.62 -22.14
C ASP A 105 -2.49 -14.94 -21.39
N ILE A 106 -3.25 -15.89 -21.94
CA ILE A 106 -4.42 -16.52 -21.31
C ILE A 106 -4.07 -17.99 -21.05
N LEU A 107 -4.02 -18.40 -19.79
CA LEU A 107 -3.86 -19.78 -19.38
C LEU A 107 -5.24 -20.40 -19.10
N ILE A 108 -5.52 -21.52 -19.74
CA ILE A 108 -6.69 -22.36 -19.44
C ILE A 108 -6.20 -23.68 -18.88
N HIS A 109 -6.58 -24.00 -17.64
CA HIS A 109 -6.15 -25.20 -16.94
C HIS A 109 -7.34 -26.11 -16.65
N VAL A 110 -7.49 -27.23 -17.37
CA VAL A 110 -8.65 -28.12 -17.22
C VAL A 110 -8.47 -29.08 -16.04
N GLY A 111 -9.30 -28.92 -15.02
CA GLY A 111 -9.29 -29.71 -13.77
C GLY A 111 -8.07 -29.45 -12.88
N LEU A 112 -8.22 -29.63 -11.57
CA LEU A 112 -7.12 -29.50 -10.60
C LEU A 112 -6.32 -30.81 -10.55
N GLU A 113 -5.00 -30.73 -10.36
CA GLU A 113 -4.09 -31.89 -10.29
C GLU A 113 -4.08 -32.85 -11.51
N THR A 114 -4.63 -32.43 -12.65
CA THR A 114 -4.70 -33.23 -13.90
C THR A 114 -3.34 -33.48 -14.57
N VAL A 115 -2.27 -32.85 -14.07
CA VAL A 115 -0.87 -33.17 -14.42
C VAL A 115 -0.58 -34.66 -14.24
N SER A 116 -1.13 -35.28 -13.19
CA SER A 116 -0.93 -36.69 -12.82
C SER A 116 -1.45 -37.68 -13.87
N LEU A 117 -2.40 -37.26 -14.72
CA LEU A 117 -3.04 -38.11 -15.73
C LEU A 117 -2.18 -38.33 -16.98
N GLY A 118 -1.04 -37.64 -17.10
CA GLY A 118 -0.10 -37.85 -18.22
C GLY A 118 -0.69 -37.60 -19.62
N GLY A 119 -1.81 -36.87 -19.72
CA GLY A 119 -2.52 -36.62 -20.97
C GLY A 119 -3.57 -37.66 -21.35
N GLU A 120 -3.84 -38.66 -20.51
CA GLU A 120 -4.99 -39.54 -20.65
C GLU A 120 -6.29 -38.79 -20.34
N GLY A 121 -7.34 -39.07 -21.12
CA GLY A 121 -8.60 -38.34 -21.02
C GLY A 121 -8.64 -37.01 -21.78
N PHE A 122 -7.55 -36.57 -22.42
CA PHE A 122 -7.49 -35.34 -23.22
C PHE A 122 -7.17 -35.61 -24.70
N LYS A 123 -7.94 -34.97 -25.58
CA LYS A 123 -7.78 -34.99 -27.03
C LYS A 123 -7.69 -33.57 -27.60
N VAL A 124 -6.48 -33.04 -27.54
CA VAL A 124 -6.14 -31.71 -28.08
C VAL A 124 -6.32 -31.67 -29.60
N LYS A 125 -6.94 -30.61 -30.12
CA LYS A 125 -7.25 -30.40 -31.55
C LYS A 125 -6.36 -29.35 -32.23
N VAL A 126 -5.58 -28.62 -31.44
CA VAL A 126 -4.64 -27.58 -31.89
C VAL A 126 -3.19 -27.96 -31.61
N LYS A 127 -2.24 -27.23 -32.20
CA LYS A 127 -0.80 -27.35 -31.95
C LYS A 127 -0.21 -26.00 -31.57
N GLU A 128 0.95 -26.03 -30.91
CA GLU A 128 1.72 -24.82 -30.64
C GLU A 128 2.02 -24.07 -31.94
N GLY A 129 1.79 -22.77 -31.94
CA GLY A 129 1.95 -21.91 -33.10
C GLY A 129 0.68 -21.69 -33.93
N ASP A 130 -0.38 -22.49 -33.75
CA ASP A 130 -1.64 -22.33 -34.48
C ASP A 130 -2.32 -21.01 -34.11
N LEU A 131 -2.94 -20.35 -35.11
CA LEU A 131 -3.81 -19.20 -34.90
C LEU A 131 -5.24 -19.69 -34.64
N VAL A 132 -5.87 -19.16 -33.60
CA VAL A 132 -7.23 -19.52 -33.19
C VAL A 132 -8.11 -18.27 -33.10
N LYS A 133 -9.39 -18.44 -33.42
CA LYS A 133 -10.43 -17.45 -33.19
C LYS A 133 -11.27 -17.83 -31.98
N THR A 134 -11.88 -16.83 -31.37
CA THR A 134 -12.85 -16.99 -30.29
C THR A 134 -13.93 -17.99 -30.71
N GLY A 135 -14.13 -19.04 -29.89
CA GLY A 135 -15.06 -20.14 -30.16
C GLY A 135 -14.47 -21.34 -30.91
N ASP A 136 -13.25 -21.27 -31.44
CA ASP A 136 -12.60 -22.44 -32.07
C ASP A 136 -12.35 -23.55 -31.04
N ILE A 137 -12.49 -24.81 -31.46
CA ILE A 137 -12.28 -25.97 -30.57
C ILE A 137 -10.79 -26.17 -30.33
N LEU A 138 -10.38 -26.11 -29.07
CA LEU A 138 -9.00 -26.33 -28.62
C LEU A 138 -8.75 -27.78 -28.22
N SER A 139 -9.67 -28.38 -27.46
CA SER A 139 -9.50 -29.73 -26.90
C SER A 139 -10.85 -30.36 -26.59
N GLU A 140 -10.92 -31.68 -26.65
CA GLU A 140 -12.01 -32.48 -26.09
C GLU A 140 -11.46 -33.27 -24.91
N PHE A 141 -12.24 -33.44 -23.85
CA PHE A 141 -11.84 -34.26 -22.71
C PHE A 141 -12.94 -35.23 -22.24
N ASP A 142 -12.56 -36.24 -21.48
CA ASP A 142 -13.48 -37.23 -20.91
C ASP A 142 -13.77 -36.87 -19.45
N ILE A 143 -14.94 -36.25 -19.22
CA ILE A 143 -15.41 -35.84 -17.88
C ILE A 143 -15.46 -37.04 -16.93
N ALA A 144 -16.03 -38.17 -17.36
CA ALA A 144 -16.19 -39.33 -16.50
C ALA A 144 -14.83 -39.90 -16.10
N TYR A 145 -13.90 -39.99 -17.06
CA TYR A 145 -12.54 -40.47 -16.78
C TYR A 145 -11.79 -39.56 -15.81
N ILE A 146 -11.83 -38.24 -16.04
CA ILE A 146 -11.04 -37.26 -15.28
C ILE A 146 -11.62 -37.07 -13.88
N SER A 147 -12.94 -36.86 -13.74
CA SER A 147 -13.59 -36.57 -12.45
C SER A 147 -13.43 -37.68 -11.40
N GLU A 148 -13.20 -38.93 -11.81
CA GLU A 148 -12.92 -40.04 -10.89
C GLU A 148 -11.49 -40.04 -10.33
N ARG A 149 -10.57 -39.27 -10.94
CA ARG A 149 -9.11 -39.39 -10.72
C ARG A 149 -8.47 -38.10 -10.24
N VAL A 150 -9.24 -37.03 -10.08
CA VAL A 150 -8.75 -35.72 -9.62
C VAL A 150 -9.64 -35.11 -8.55
N VAL A 151 -9.08 -34.15 -7.82
CA VAL A 151 -9.75 -33.46 -6.70
C VAL A 151 -11.00 -32.70 -7.17
N ALA A 152 -10.91 -32.01 -8.31
CA ALA A 152 -12.05 -31.34 -8.92
C ALA A 152 -11.82 -31.10 -10.42
N LEU A 153 -12.89 -31.11 -11.22
CA LEU A 153 -12.83 -30.74 -12.65
C LEU A 153 -12.89 -29.22 -12.88
N ILE A 154 -12.90 -28.44 -11.80
CA ILE A 154 -12.85 -26.98 -11.83
C ILE A 154 -11.69 -26.53 -12.72
N THR A 155 -12.01 -25.69 -13.70
CA THR A 155 -11.11 -25.27 -14.79
C THR A 155 -10.81 -23.79 -14.66
N PRO A 156 -9.65 -23.40 -14.09
CA PRO A 156 -9.20 -22.01 -14.07
C PRO A 156 -8.93 -21.45 -15.47
N VAL A 157 -9.30 -20.19 -15.66
CA VAL A 157 -9.09 -19.37 -16.86
C VAL A 157 -8.48 -18.05 -16.40
N LEU A 158 -7.20 -17.84 -16.69
CA LEU A 158 -6.38 -16.80 -16.07
C LEU A 158 -5.67 -15.95 -17.11
N VAL A 159 -5.47 -14.68 -16.80
CA VAL A 159 -4.46 -13.84 -17.44
C VAL A 159 -3.20 -13.89 -16.57
N THR A 160 -2.08 -14.31 -17.13
CA THR A 160 -0.87 -14.60 -16.35
C THR A 160 0.10 -13.42 -16.25
N ASP A 161 0.10 -12.53 -17.26
CA ASP A 161 1.13 -11.48 -17.38
C ASP A 161 0.61 -10.11 -16.88
N ILE A 162 -0.24 -10.11 -15.86
CA ILE A 162 -0.97 -8.91 -15.41
C ILE A 162 -0.04 -7.82 -14.92
N GLU A 163 0.95 -8.17 -14.09
CA GLU A 163 1.90 -7.21 -13.54
C GLU A 163 2.88 -6.72 -14.61
N GLU A 164 3.50 -7.65 -15.36
CA GLU A 164 4.48 -7.36 -16.40
C GLU A 164 3.90 -6.41 -17.48
N LYS A 165 2.64 -6.64 -17.89
CA LYS A 165 1.99 -5.89 -18.97
C LYS A 165 1.01 -4.83 -18.45
N GLN A 166 1.03 -4.56 -17.14
CA GLN A 166 0.18 -3.57 -16.46
C GLN A 166 -1.31 -3.70 -16.82
N LEU A 167 -1.78 -4.94 -16.95
CA LEU A 167 -3.16 -5.26 -17.31
C LEU A 167 -4.06 -5.14 -16.07
N SER A 168 -5.36 -5.12 -16.30
CA SER A 168 -6.32 -5.47 -15.24
C SER A 168 -7.44 -6.30 -15.82
N VAL A 169 -7.96 -7.21 -15.00
CA VAL A 169 -9.08 -8.07 -15.37
C VAL A 169 -10.32 -7.68 -14.58
N GLU A 170 -11.47 -7.73 -15.24
CA GLU A 170 -12.77 -7.45 -14.66
C GLU A 170 -13.74 -8.56 -15.06
N ILE A 171 -14.35 -9.22 -14.08
CA ILE A 171 -15.42 -10.19 -14.35
C ILE A 171 -16.73 -9.43 -14.59
N LEU A 172 -17.32 -9.65 -15.77
CA LEU A 172 -18.58 -9.03 -16.14
C LEU A 172 -19.77 -9.67 -15.41
N PRO A 173 -20.89 -8.96 -15.22
CA PRO A 173 -22.11 -9.57 -14.71
C PRO A 173 -22.52 -10.79 -15.54
N HIS A 174 -22.69 -11.94 -14.88
CA HIS A 174 -23.00 -13.21 -15.52
C HIS A 174 -24.03 -14.00 -14.71
N ASP A 175 -24.69 -14.94 -15.39
CA ASP A 175 -25.57 -15.93 -14.75
C ASP A 175 -24.73 -17.00 -14.03
N THR A 176 -25.35 -17.79 -13.16
CA THR A 176 -24.67 -18.91 -12.48
C THR A 176 -24.21 -19.98 -13.48
N ILE A 177 -25.01 -20.22 -14.51
CA ILE A 177 -24.64 -21.09 -15.64
C ILE A 177 -24.16 -20.19 -16.77
N ILE A 178 -22.94 -20.42 -17.22
CA ILE A 178 -22.26 -19.57 -18.16
C ILE A 178 -22.70 -19.86 -19.61
N ASP A 179 -23.01 -18.80 -20.35
CA ASP A 179 -23.34 -18.81 -21.77
C ASP A 179 -22.12 -18.46 -22.62
N LEU A 180 -21.69 -19.38 -23.49
CA LEU A 180 -20.53 -19.22 -24.38
C LEU A 180 -20.65 -18.02 -25.33
N SER A 181 -21.88 -17.56 -25.62
CA SER A 181 -22.12 -16.44 -26.54
C SER A 181 -21.96 -15.06 -25.91
N LYS A 182 -21.81 -14.98 -24.59
CA LYS A 182 -21.67 -13.73 -23.84
C LYS A 182 -20.24 -13.59 -23.31
N PRO A 183 -19.65 -12.39 -23.37
CA PRO A 183 -18.37 -12.14 -22.72
C PRO A 183 -18.52 -12.25 -21.20
N ILE A 184 -17.50 -12.80 -20.54
CA ILE A 184 -17.50 -13.03 -19.08
C ILE A 184 -16.40 -12.25 -18.37
N MET A 185 -15.37 -11.83 -19.09
CA MET A 185 -14.26 -11.07 -18.53
C MET A 185 -13.82 -9.98 -19.51
N ILE A 186 -13.47 -8.82 -19.00
CA ILE A 186 -12.75 -7.78 -19.74
C ILE A 186 -11.31 -7.77 -19.27
N VAL A 187 -10.40 -7.74 -20.24
CA VAL A 187 -8.99 -7.45 -20.00
C VAL A 187 -8.74 -6.02 -20.48
N ASN A 188 -8.46 -5.14 -19.54
CA ASN A 188 -8.08 -3.77 -19.80
C ASN A 188 -6.57 -3.76 -20.10
N CYS A 189 -6.24 -3.62 -21.39
CA CYS A 189 -4.88 -3.43 -21.82
C CYS A 189 -4.57 -1.94 -21.72
N GLY A 190 -3.69 -1.59 -20.77
CA GLY A 190 -3.09 -0.27 -20.75
C GLY A 190 -2.23 -0.14 -22.00
N GLN A 191 -2.74 0.50 -23.06
CA GLN A 191 -1.83 0.96 -24.09
C GLN A 191 -1.05 2.13 -23.50
N VAL A 192 0.17 1.84 -23.04
CA VAL A 192 1.30 2.67 -23.48
C VAL A 192 1.45 2.35 -24.96
N THR A 193 0.79 3.12 -25.82
CA THR A 193 1.20 3.12 -27.22
C THR A 193 2.62 3.70 -27.21
N THR A 194 3.62 2.83 -27.30
CA THR A 194 4.89 3.20 -27.91
C THR A 194 4.56 3.51 -29.36
N ILE A 195 4.15 4.77 -29.60
CA ILE A 195 4.22 5.31 -30.96
C ILE A 195 5.71 5.39 -31.25
N SER A 196 6.22 4.38 -31.94
CA SER A 196 7.42 4.50 -32.74
C SER A 196 7.31 5.78 -33.56
N HIS A 197 8.18 6.74 -33.23
CA HIS A 197 8.42 7.99 -33.95
C HIS A 197 7.19 8.67 -34.54
N VAL A 198 6.56 9.52 -33.72
CA VAL A 198 6.13 10.83 -34.24
C VAL A 198 6.97 11.85 -33.50
N GLU A 199 7.94 12.41 -34.23
CA GLU A 199 8.68 13.59 -33.84
C GLU A 199 7.69 14.70 -33.45
N SER A 200 7.51 14.88 -32.15
CA SER A 200 7.29 16.21 -31.60
C SER A 200 8.33 16.41 -30.51
N SER A 201 9.38 17.14 -30.89
CA SER A 201 10.38 17.73 -30.02
C SER A 201 9.75 18.32 -28.75
N GLN A 202 9.82 17.56 -27.65
CA GLN A 202 9.95 18.17 -26.32
C GLN A 202 11.40 17.96 -25.92
N ASN A 203 12.16 19.07 -25.81
CA ASN A 203 13.53 19.06 -25.32
C ASN A 203 13.58 18.31 -23.99
N SER A 204 14.17 17.11 -24.01
CA SER A 204 14.51 16.36 -22.80
C SER A 204 16.01 16.45 -22.63
N LEU A 205 16.46 16.73 -21.41
CA LEU A 205 17.87 16.89 -21.08
C LEU A 205 18.19 15.99 -19.91
N GLU A 206 19.30 15.27 -20.03
CA GLU A 206 19.82 14.36 -19.02
C GLU A 206 21.10 14.96 -18.43
N SER A 207 21.24 14.88 -17.11
CA SER A 207 22.44 15.32 -16.42
C SER A 207 23.62 14.38 -16.69
N GLU A 208 24.83 14.86 -16.43
CA GLU A 208 25.97 13.97 -16.18
C GLU A 208 25.71 13.06 -14.97
N LEU A 209 26.52 12.01 -14.82
CA LEU A 209 26.50 11.14 -13.65
C LEU A 209 26.86 11.95 -12.39
N ILE A 210 25.98 11.89 -11.40
CA ILE A 210 26.16 12.53 -10.09
C ILE A 210 26.39 11.44 -9.05
N THR A 211 27.53 11.51 -8.36
CA THR A 211 27.80 10.65 -7.21
C THR A 211 27.13 11.26 -5.98
N VAL A 212 26.33 10.46 -5.29
CA VAL A 212 25.57 10.89 -4.11
C VAL A 212 26.54 11.11 -2.93
N PRO A 213 26.66 12.34 -2.40
CA PRO A 213 27.62 12.67 -1.35
C PRO A 213 27.08 12.44 0.07
N ASN A 214 25.77 12.32 0.24
CA ASN A 214 25.11 12.10 1.53
C ASN A 214 25.50 10.74 2.12
N THR A 215 26.06 10.73 3.33
CA THR A 215 26.56 9.51 3.99
C THR A 215 25.43 8.53 4.33
N HIS A 216 24.19 9.03 4.46
CA HIS A 216 22.97 8.23 4.64
C HIS A 216 22.15 8.08 3.34
N GLY A 217 22.68 8.47 2.18
CA GLY A 217 21.99 8.40 0.89
C GLY A 217 20.81 9.38 0.77
N ILE A 218 19.88 9.13 -0.15
CA ILE A 218 18.68 9.95 -0.33
C ILE A 218 17.58 9.42 0.60
N HIS A 219 17.67 9.81 1.87
CA HIS A 219 16.63 9.56 2.88
C HIS A 219 15.60 10.69 2.90
N ALA A 220 14.72 10.70 3.90
CA ALA A 220 13.56 11.59 3.97
C ALA A 220 13.88 13.09 3.86
N ARG A 221 15.01 13.58 4.39
CA ARG A 221 15.37 15.01 4.36
C ARG A 221 15.91 15.44 2.99
N PRO A 222 16.93 14.77 2.39
CA PRO A 222 17.30 14.95 0.98
C PRO A 222 16.13 14.82 0.02
N ALA A 223 15.30 13.79 0.17
CA ALA A 223 14.14 13.60 -0.69
C ALA A 223 13.15 14.77 -0.57
N ALA A 224 12.87 15.27 0.64
CA ALA A 224 11.96 16.40 0.85
C ALA A 224 12.49 17.70 0.25
N GLN A 225 13.80 17.97 0.33
CA GLN A 225 14.39 19.17 -0.27
C GLN A 225 14.38 19.12 -1.80
N LEU A 226 14.79 17.98 -2.38
CA LEU A 226 14.70 17.75 -3.82
C LEU A 226 13.25 17.86 -4.32
N ASN A 227 12.31 17.31 -3.55
CA ASN A 227 10.88 17.42 -3.83
C ASN A 227 10.39 18.86 -3.81
N ALA A 228 10.78 19.65 -2.80
CA ALA A 228 10.42 21.05 -2.68
C ALA A 228 10.93 21.88 -3.88
N ILE A 229 12.14 21.61 -4.37
CA ILE A 229 12.68 22.21 -5.59
C ILE A 229 11.88 21.76 -6.81
N ALA A 230 11.67 20.45 -6.98
CA ALA A 230 10.95 19.90 -8.12
C ALA A 230 9.50 20.40 -8.23
N ARG A 231 8.83 20.65 -7.10
CA ARG A 231 7.46 21.20 -7.05
C ARG A 231 7.36 22.65 -7.51
N LYS A 232 8.44 23.44 -7.51
CA LYS A 232 8.47 24.79 -8.13
C LYS A 232 8.22 24.75 -9.63
N TYR A 233 8.41 23.57 -10.26
CA TYR A 233 8.32 23.35 -11.70
C TYR A 233 7.17 22.40 -12.06
N PRO A 234 5.89 22.76 -11.83
CA PRO A 234 4.76 21.85 -11.99
C PRO A 234 4.60 21.30 -13.42
N ASN A 235 5.03 22.06 -14.44
CA ASN A 235 4.90 21.70 -15.86
C ASN A 235 6.04 20.82 -16.41
N HIS A 236 7.06 20.50 -15.59
CA HIS A 236 8.22 19.73 -16.02
C HIS A 236 8.15 18.29 -15.49
N GLU A 237 8.49 17.30 -16.32
CA GLU A 237 8.68 15.93 -15.84
C GLU A 237 10.13 15.81 -15.35
N ILE A 238 10.31 15.46 -14.08
CA ILE A 238 11.63 15.40 -13.43
C ILE A 238 11.79 13.99 -12.85
N VAL A 239 12.73 13.23 -13.40
CA VAL A 239 12.95 11.82 -13.06
C VAL A 239 14.38 11.62 -12.63
N MET A 240 14.58 10.90 -11.53
CA MET A 240 15.89 10.42 -11.08
C MET A 240 16.08 8.99 -11.56
N LEU A 241 17.26 8.70 -12.10
CA LEU A 241 17.64 7.39 -12.62
C LEU A 241 18.79 6.81 -11.81
N LYS A 242 18.66 5.55 -11.40
CA LYS A 242 19.71 4.74 -10.77
C LYS A 242 19.81 3.41 -11.53
N GLY A 243 20.77 3.30 -12.44
CA GLY A 243 20.85 2.15 -13.36
C GLY A 243 19.60 2.04 -14.23
N GLU A 244 18.89 0.91 -14.12
CA GLU A 244 17.61 0.66 -14.82
C GLU A 244 16.38 1.16 -14.04
N GLN A 245 16.56 1.55 -12.77
CA GLN A 245 15.47 2.05 -11.92
C GLN A 245 15.27 3.56 -12.13
N SER A 246 14.01 3.99 -12.08
CA SER A 246 13.63 5.40 -12.23
C SER A 246 12.56 5.80 -11.23
N GLY A 247 12.66 7.01 -10.70
CA GLY A 247 11.70 7.54 -9.72
C GLY A 247 11.39 9.01 -9.98
N ASN A 248 10.14 9.39 -9.82
CA ASN A 248 9.70 10.77 -10.03
C ASN A 248 10.17 11.65 -8.87
N VAL A 249 10.94 12.70 -9.14
CA VAL A 249 11.49 13.58 -8.08
C VAL A 249 10.38 14.34 -7.34
N LYS A 250 9.23 14.55 -7.99
CA LYS A 250 8.04 15.14 -7.38
C LYS A 250 7.26 14.17 -6.48
N SER A 251 7.58 12.88 -6.50
CA SER A 251 7.05 11.89 -5.57
C SER A 251 8.12 11.48 -4.57
N VAL A 252 7.86 11.73 -3.29
CA VAL A 252 8.82 11.34 -2.26
C VAL A 252 8.81 9.84 -2.06
N VAL A 253 7.66 9.20 -2.18
CA VAL A 253 7.55 7.74 -2.11
C VAL A 253 8.38 7.08 -3.22
N SER A 254 8.30 7.61 -4.45
CA SER A 254 9.10 7.15 -5.60
C SER A 254 10.60 7.30 -5.36
N LEU A 255 11.04 8.47 -4.91
CA LEU A 255 12.45 8.75 -4.61
C LEU A 255 13.01 7.83 -3.53
N LEU A 256 12.26 7.61 -2.45
CA LEU A 256 12.70 6.75 -1.36
C LEU A 256 12.73 5.28 -1.79
N SER A 257 11.81 4.85 -2.66
CA SER A 257 11.77 3.49 -3.21
C SER A 257 12.99 3.15 -4.07
N LEU A 258 13.63 4.15 -4.71
CA LEU A 258 14.90 3.95 -5.45
C LEU A 258 16.07 3.52 -4.57
N SER A 259 15.95 3.63 -3.24
CA SER A 259 16.96 3.16 -2.29
C SER A 259 18.36 3.68 -2.61
N VAL A 260 18.49 4.97 -2.93
CA VAL A 260 19.76 5.59 -3.30
C VAL A 260 20.66 5.71 -2.07
N GLN A 261 21.83 5.07 -2.11
CA GLN A 261 22.81 4.98 -1.02
C GLN A 261 23.97 5.97 -1.21
N TYR A 262 24.80 6.11 -0.19
CA TYR A 262 26.06 6.83 -0.29
C TYR A 262 26.94 6.25 -1.41
N GLN A 263 27.55 7.12 -2.23
CA GLN A 263 28.38 6.77 -3.39
C GLN A 263 27.62 6.14 -4.58
N ASP A 264 26.29 6.01 -4.51
CA ASP A 264 25.53 5.61 -5.68
C ASP A 264 25.67 6.65 -6.80
N GLN A 265 25.62 6.16 -8.03
CA GLN A 265 25.65 6.98 -9.22
C GLN A 265 24.24 7.14 -9.78
N ILE A 266 23.79 8.39 -9.85
CA ILE A 266 22.47 8.73 -10.35
C ILE A 266 22.55 9.71 -11.53
N LYS A 267 21.44 9.81 -12.27
CA LYS A 267 21.22 10.81 -13.31
C LYS A 267 19.87 11.49 -13.09
N ILE A 268 19.75 12.74 -13.52
CA ILE A 268 18.51 13.51 -13.47
C ILE A 268 18.08 13.79 -14.90
N LEU A 269 16.86 13.37 -15.25
CA LEU A 269 16.22 13.61 -16.52
C LEU A 269 15.12 14.66 -16.33
N VAL A 270 15.17 15.74 -17.11
CA VAL A 270 14.14 16.78 -17.12
C VAL A 270 13.58 16.96 -18.51
N LYS A 271 12.25 16.90 -18.64
CA LYS A 271 11.53 17.21 -19.89
C LYS A 271 10.92 18.61 -19.84
N GLY A 272 11.18 19.41 -20.88
CA GLY A 272 10.64 20.77 -21.05
C GLY A 272 11.71 21.85 -21.18
N ASP A 273 11.30 23.06 -21.55
CA ASP A 273 12.21 24.20 -21.70
C ASP A 273 12.81 24.62 -20.36
N GLY A 274 14.09 24.99 -20.34
CA GLY A 274 14.82 25.36 -19.11
C GLY A 274 15.34 24.19 -18.29
N ALA A 275 15.37 22.97 -18.87
CA ALA A 275 15.83 21.75 -18.20
C ALA A 275 17.21 21.86 -17.54
N GLN A 276 18.18 22.55 -18.15
CA GLN A 276 19.54 22.69 -17.59
C GLN A 276 19.54 23.43 -16.26
N ALA A 277 18.78 24.52 -16.13
CA ALA A 277 18.71 25.29 -14.88
C ALA A 277 18.10 24.47 -13.74
N ILE A 278 17.12 23.63 -14.05
CA ILE A 278 16.47 22.74 -13.08
C ILE A 278 17.45 21.64 -12.63
N ILE A 279 18.20 21.06 -13.58
CA ILE A 279 19.25 20.08 -13.29
C ILE A 279 20.33 20.70 -12.40
N ASP A 280 20.77 21.92 -12.70
CA ASP A 280 21.81 22.61 -11.94
C ASP A 280 21.34 22.93 -10.51
N GLU A 281 20.09 23.37 -10.31
CA GLU A 281 19.52 23.62 -8.97
C GLU A 281 19.39 22.32 -8.16
N LEU A 282 18.89 21.23 -8.77
CA LEU A 282 18.78 19.93 -8.10
C LEU A 282 20.15 19.32 -7.77
N LYS A 283 21.13 19.46 -8.68
CA LYS A 283 22.50 19.00 -8.47
C LYS A 283 23.19 19.81 -7.37
N ALA A 284 23.02 21.13 -7.35
CA ALA A 284 23.56 22.00 -6.31
C ALA A 284 22.98 21.62 -4.95
N ALA A 285 21.65 21.45 -4.85
CA ALA A 285 21.00 20.99 -3.63
C ALA A 285 21.56 19.64 -3.17
N LEU A 286 21.65 18.64 -4.06
CA LEU A 286 22.21 17.34 -3.70
C LEU A 286 23.67 17.41 -3.22
N LEU A 287 24.48 18.34 -3.75
CA LEU A 287 25.88 18.51 -3.38
C LEU A 287 26.10 19.35 -2.10
N GLU A 288 25.23 20.31 -1.81
CA GLU A 288 25.32 21.17 -0.63
C GLU A 288 24.79 20.51 0.65
N MET A 289 23.96 19.47 0.50
CA MET A 289 23.37 18.76 1.63
C MET A 289 24.41 17.95 2.41
N HIS A 290 24.68 18.39 3.63
CA HIS A 290 25.45 17.63 4.61
C HIS A 290 24.48 16.95 5.58
N ASP A 291 24.78 15.72 5.94
CA ASP A 291 24.04 15.02 6.99
C ASP A 291 24.45 15.67 8.32
N ASP A 292 23.51 16.31 9.01
CA ASP A 292 23.77 16.95 10.31
C ASP A 292 24.32 15.91 11.31
N GLU A 293 25.45 16.22 11.95
CA GLU A 293 26.06 15.38 13.01
C GLU A 293 25.13 15.16 14.23
N SER A 294 24.00 15.87 14.30
CA SER A 294 23.01 15.74 15.38
C SER A 294 22.08 14.52 15.23
N GLU A 295 22.01 13.91 14.04
CA GLU A 295 21.45 12.57 13.87
C GLU A 295 22.58 11.56 14.11
N ASN A 296 22.80 11.28 15.40
CA ASN A 296 23.86 10.40 15.86
C ASN A 296 23.82 9.05 15.10
N PRO A 297 24.86 8.68 14.33
CA PRO A 297 24.95 7.39 13.63
C PRO A 297 25.00 6.20 14.60
N ASN A 298 25.19 6.47 15.90
CA ASN A 298 25.11 5.49 16.97
C ASN A 298 23.71 5.35 17.59
N ALA A 299 22.67 5.99 17.04
CA ALA A 299 21.31 5.45 17.16
C ALA A 299 21.19 4.26 16.20
N ASN A 300 22.01 3.24 16.46
CA ASN A 300 21.80 1.92 15.94
C ASN A 300 20.45 1.48 16.52
N PRO A 301 19.33 1.33 15.77
CA PRO A 301 18.48 0.22 16.12
C PRO A 301 19.37 -0.97 15.77
N THR A 302 20.04 -1.56 16.76
CA THR A 302 20.63 -2.88 16.53
C THR A 302 19.44 -3.84 16.36
N ALA A 303 18.82 -3.80 15.19
CA ALA A 303 18.38 -4.98 14.47
C ALA A 303 19.65 -5.64 13.95
N GLY A 304 20.51 -6.08 14.88
CA GLY A 304 21.39 -7.20 14.62
C GLY A 304 20.49 -8.41 14.60
N GLU A 305 20.47 -9.11 13.48
CA GLU A 305 20.14 -10.53 13.45
C GLU A 305 21.02 -11.26 14.48
N GLU A 306 20.45 -12.30 15.11
CA GLU A 306 21.14 -13.43 15.76
C GLU A 306 21.46 -13.48 17.27
N ASP A 307 20.80 -12.72 18.15
CA ASP A 307 20.63 -13.19 19.54
C ASP A 307 19.15 -13.27 19.90
N SER A 308 18.75 -14.39 20.51
CA SER A 308 17.37 -14.68 20.89
C SER A 308 16.81 -13.58 21.80
N LYS A 309 16.11 -12.60 21.22
CA LYS A 309 15.38 -11.53 21.94
C LYS A 309 14.20 -12.06 22.76
N VAL A 310 14.05 -13.38 22.85
CA VAL A 310 13.02 -14.07 23.62
C VAL A 310 13.70 -15.13 24.51
N GLU A 311 13.55 -15.02 25.82
CA GLU A 311 14.05 -16.03 26.76
C GLU A 311 12.95 -16.37 27.78
N ASN A 312 12.48 -17.63 27.80
CA ASN A 312 11.46 -18.10 28.76
C ASN A 312 10.20 -17.20 28.86
N GLY A 313 9.70 -16.70 27.73
CA GLY A 313 8.55 -15.79 27.68
C GLY A 313 8.90 -14.33 28.02
N LYS A 314 10.18 -13.99 28.16
CA LYS A 314 10.66 -12.60 28.32
C LYS A 314 11.12 -12.08 26.98
N TYR A 315 10.42 -11.07 26.49
CA TYR A 315 10.71 -10.40 25.23
C TYR A 315 11.51 -9.14 25.51
N HIS A 316 12.70 -9.05 24.92
CA HIS A 316 13.61 -7.93 25.07
C HIS A 316 13.43 -6.93 23.93
N GLY A 317 13.51 -5.64 24.27
CA GLY A 317 13.45 -4.55 23.31
C GLY A 317 14.22 -3.33 23.77
N VAL A 318 13.99 -2.21 23.09
CA VAL A 318 14.58 -0.91 23.41
C VAL A 318 13.52 -0.02 24.05
N VAL A 319 13.88 0.64 25.15
CA VAL A 319 12.97 1.54 25.86
C VAL A 319 12.77 2.82 25.06
N ALA A 320 11.56 3.02 24.56
CA ALA A 320 11.15 4.26 23.94
C ALA A 320 10.48 5.19 24.95
N SER A 321 9.64 4.67 25.86
CA SER A 321 9.01 5.43 26.94
C SER A 321 9.07 4.63 28.25
N THR A 322 9.50 5.28 29.33
CA THR A 322 9.76 4.66 30.63
C THR A 322 8.48 4.52 31.45
N GLY A 323 8.28 3.35 32.03
CA GLY A 323 7.23 3.09 33.01
C GLY A 323 7.06 1.60 33.24
N MET A 324 6.03 1.24 34.01
CA MET A 324 5.71 -0.16 34.24
C MET A 324 4.21 -0.38 34.18
N ALA A 325 3.80 -1.49 33.57
CA ALA A 325 2.40 -1.83 33.42
C ALA A 325 2.18 -3.32 33.62
N VAL A 326 1.06 -3.66 34.26
CA VAL A 326 0.57 -5.03 34.42
C VAL A 326 -0.84 -5.07 33.87
N ALA A 327 -1.05 -5.80 32.79
CA ALA A 327 -2.33 -5.83 32.10
C ALA A 327 -2.43 -7.05 31.17
N LYS A 328 -3.61 -7.24 30.56
CA LYS A 328 -3.78 -8.25 29.52
C LYS A 328 -3.10 -7.84 28.23
N LEU A 329 -2.39 -8.76 27.58
CA LEU A 329 -1.82 -8.51 26.26
C LEU A 329 -2.92 -8.63 25.21
N VAL A 330 -3.05 -7.60 24.37
CA VAL A 330 -3.98 -7.60 23.25
C VAL A 330 -3.22 -7.21 21.99
N GLN A 331 -3.28 -8.07 20.98
CA GLN A 331 -2.79 -7.73 19.67
C GLN A 331 -3.72 -6.69 19.04
N GLN A 332 -3.16 -5.55 18.68
CA GLN A 332 -3.86 -4.56 17.89
C GLN A 332 -3.85 -5.01 16.43
N THR A 333 -4.97 -5.54 15.97
CA THR A 333 -5.23 -5.66 14.53
C THR A 333 -5.45 -4.24 14.02
N GLY A 334 -4.67 -3.78 13.04
CA GLY A 334 -4.70 -2.40 12.54
C GLY A 334 -6.11 -1.87 12.22
N VAL A 335 -6.23 -0.54 12.05
CA VAL A 335 -7.52 0.10 11.78
C VAL A 335 -8.18 -0.52 10.56
N GLN A 336 -9.39 -1.06 10.73
CA GLN A 336 -10.18 -1.63 9.64
C GLN A 336 -11.28 -0.66 9.22
N PHE A 337 -11.46 -0.53 7.91
CA PHE A 337 -12.54 0.25 7.31
C PHE A 337 -13.48 -0.67 6.54
N LYS A 338 -14.77 -0.40 6.62
CA LYS A 338 -15.78 -1.07 5.80
C LYS A 338 -16.13 -0.19 4.61
N TYR A 339 -15.87 -0.68 3.41
CA TYR A 339 -16.20 -0.03 2.15
C TYR A 339 -16.41 -1.07 1.04
N ASP A 340 -17.20 -0.73 0.03
CA ASP A 340 -17.40 -1.59 -1.14
C ASP A 340 -16.16 -1.57 -2.03
N ARG A 341 -15.85 -2.70 -2.67
CA ARG A 341 -14.69 -2.81 -3.57
C ARG A 341 -14.91 -2.06 -4.90
N PHE A 342 -16.13 -2.07 -5.40
CA PHE A 342 -16.49 -1.51 -6.69
C PHE A 342 -17.52 -0.40 -6.53
N ALA A 343 -17.50 0.56 -7.45
CA ALA A 343 -18.49 1.62 -7.54
C ALA A 343 -18.97 1.76 -8.98
N ALA A 344 -20.26 2.05 -9.16
CA ALA A 344 -20.87 2.15 -10.49
C ALA A 344 -20.48 3.44 -11.23
N ASP A 345 -20.08 4.48 -10.50
CA ASP A 345 -19.78 5.82 -11.04
C ASP A 345 -18.36 6.26 -10.65
N SER A 346 -17.42 6.03 -11.57
CA SER A 346 -16.02 6.44 -11.40
C SER A 346 -15.84 7.96 -11.35
N GLU A 347 -16.70 8.76 -12.00
CA GLU A 347 -16.58 10.22 -11.97
C GLU A 347 -17.00 10.77 -10.60
N ALA A 348 -18.08 10.24 -10.04
CA ALA A 348 -18.53 10.59 -8.68
C ALA A 348 -17.48 10.19 -7.63
N GLU A 349 -16.89 9.01 -7.73
CA GLU A 349 -15.84 8.55 -6.80
C GLU A 349 -14.55 9.39 -6.93
N LEU A 350 -14.18 9.78 -8.15
CA LEU A 350 -13.05 10.67 -8.38
C LEU A 350 -13.29 12.06 -7.74
N ALA A 351 -14.47 12.63 -7.94
CA ALA A 351 -14.84 13.90 -7.34
C ALA A 351 -14.88 13.83 -5.81
N LYS A 352 -15.32 12.69 -5.25
CA LYS A 352 -15.31 12.43 -3.81
C LYS A 352 -13.88 12.40 -3.27
N LEU A 353 -12.97 11.67 -3.91
CA LEU A 353 -11.55 11.64 -3.56
C LEU A 353 -10.92 13.04 -3.60
N GLU A 354 -11.13 13.80 -4.67
CA GLU A 354 -10.54 15.13 -4.84
C GLU A 354 -11.07 16.10 -3.78
N THR A 355 -12.36 16.05 -3.49
CA THR A 355 -12.98 16.90 -2.46
C THR A 355 -12.43 16.56 -1.07
N THR A 356 -12.41 15.28 -0.69
CA THR A 356 -11.88 14.84 0.62
C THR A 356 -10.41 15.20 0.77
N THR A 357 -9.59 14.92 -0.24
CA THR A 357 -8.15 15.21 -0.22
C THR A 357 -7.89 16.72 -0.09
N LYS A 358 -8.63 17.55 -0.84
CA LYS A 358 -8.50 19.01 -0.79
C LYS A 358 -8.89 19.60 0.57
N THR A 359 -9.94 19.06 1.19
CA THR A 359 -10.35 19.45 2.56
C THR A 359 -9.22 19.13 3.54
N LEU A 360 -8.71 17.90 3.52
CA LEU A 360 -7.62 17.46 4.42
C LEU A 360 -6.33 18.27 4.21
N ILE A 361 -5.98 18.61 2.97
CA ILE A 361 -4.84 19.48 2.67
C ILE A 361 -5.02 20.84 3.36
N THR A 362 -6.21 21.44 3.22
CA THR A 362 -6.49 22.77 3.79
C THR A 362 -6.45 22.74 5.32
N GLU A 363 -6.96 21.67 5.92
CA GLU A 363 -6.91 21.43 7.38
C GLU A 363 -5.47 21.32 7.87
N LEU A 364 -4.66 20.47 7.24
CA LEU A 364 -3.23 20.29 7.59
C LEU A 364 -2.45 21.59 7.43
N GLU A 365 -2.64 22.34 6.35
CA GLU A 365 -1.98 23.63 6.15
C GLU A 365 -2.36 24.65 7.22
N THR A 366 -3.62 24.63 7.67
CA THR A 366 -4.10 25.53 8.72
C THR A 366 -3.50 25.15 10.07
N GLU A 367 -3.44 23.84 10.38
CA GLU A 367 -2.81 23.31 11.59
C GLU A 367 -1.32 23.65 11.64
N ILE A 368 -0.59 23.43 10.52
CA ILE A 368 0.83 23.79 10.39
C ILE A 368 1.07 25.29 10.62
N LYS A 369 0.17 26.16 10.14
CA LYS A 369 0.28 27.62 10.33
C LYS A 369 -0.04 28.06 11.76
N ALA A 370 -0.86 27.30 12.48
CA ALA A 370 -1.22 27.58 13.87
C ALA A 370 -0.12 27.19 14.87
N LEU A 371 0.76 26.25 14.49
CA LEU A 371 1.89 25.81 15.32
C LEU A 371 2.96 26.90 15.45
N THR A 372 3.56 26.98 16.64
CA THR A 372 4.58 27.99 16.97
C THR A 372 6.00 27.52 16.58
N GLU A 373 7.00 28.40 16.71
CA GLU A 373 8.40 28.03 16.48
C GLU A 373 8.92 26.95 17.45
N PHE A 374 8.25 26.74 18.58
CA PHE A 374 8.60 25.72 19.57
C PHE A 374 8.08 24.31 19.23
N ASP A 375 7.13 24.20 18.29
CA ASP A 375 6.47 22.94 17.90
C ASP A 375 7.16 22.24 16.71
N VAL A 376 8.49 22.38 16.59
CA VAL A 376 9.25 21.93 15.41
C VAL A 376 8.97 20.47 15.06
N ALA A 377 8.93 19.58 16.06
CA ALA A 377 8.65 18.17 15.85
C ALA A 377 7.24 17.94 15.29
N HIS A 378 6.23 18.59 15.84
CA HIS A 378 4.85 18.45 15.37
C HIS A 378 4.68 19.01 13.95
N LYS A 379 5.31 20.15 13.68
CA LYS A 379 5.33 20.77 12.35
C LYS A 379 5.96 19.85 11.31
N ASN A 380 7.03 19.15 11.66
CA ASN A 380 7.69 18.19 10.76
C ASN A 380 6.77 16.99 10.42
N ILE A 381 6.01 16.47 11.39
CA ILE A 381 5.03 15.40 11.16
C ILE A 381 3.96 15.85 10.17
N LEU A 382 3.31 16.98 10.44
CA LEU A 382 2.22 17.46 9.59
C LEU A 382 2.72 17.82 8.18
N SER A 383 3.95 18.34 8.07
CA SER A 383 4.59 18.60 6.78
C SER A 383 4.87 17.31 6.01
N ALA A 384 5.29 16.25 6.69
CA ALA A 384 5.44 14.91 6.09
C ALA A 384 4.11 14.36 5.60
N HIS A 385 3.04 14.48 6.40
CA HIS A 385 1.69 14.06 6.02
C HIS A 385 1.19 14.81 4.78
N LEU A 386 1.38 16.13 4.74
CA LEU A 386 1.01 16.96 3.59
C LEU A 386 1.76 16.56 2.32
N MET A 387 3.04 16.24 2.44
CA MET A 387 3.88 15.80 1.33
C MET A 387 3.41 14.46 0.74
N ILE A 388 3.02 13.51 1.59
CA ILE A 388 2.44 12.22 1.18
C ILE A 388 1.06 12.42 0.55
N LEU A 389 0.20 13.24 1.19
CA LEU A 389 -1.16 13.50 0.71
C LEU A 389 -1.19 14.19 -0.67
N THR A 390 -0.17 15.00 -0.95
CA THR A 390 -0.01 15.70 -2.24
C THR A 390 0.92 14.97 -3.19
N ASP A 391 1.26 13.70 -2.93
CA ASP A 391 2.15 12.91 -3.76
C ASP A 391 1.49 12.59 -5.12
N PRO A 392 2.11 12.96 -6.24
CA PRO A 392 1.51 12.81 -7.56
C PRO A 392 1.40 11.34 -7.99
N GLU A 393 2.28 10.47 -7.52
CA GLU A 393 2.28 9.05 -7.90
C GLU A 393 1.20 8.30 -7.13
N LEU A 394 1.10 8.53 -5.81
CA LEU A 394 0.01 7.99 -5.00
C LEU A 394 -1.37 8.44 -5.52
N THR A 395 -1.48 9.73 -5.88
CA THR A 395 -2.69 10.28 -6.49
C THR A 395 -2.98 9.62 -7.83
N ALA A 396 -2.00 9.51 -8.72
CA ALA A 396 -2.18 8.89 -10.04
C ALA A 396 -2.59 7.42 -9.92
N ASN A 397 -1.93 6.65 -9.06
CA ASN A 397 -2.25 5.23 -8.82
C ASN A 397 -3.68 5.06 -8.29
N THR A 398 -4.08 5.89 -7.32
CA THR A 398 -5.47 5.88 -6.83
C THR A 398 -6.46 6.21 -7.93
N LYS A 399 -6.22 7.28 -8.70
CA LYS A 399 -7.10 7.69 -9.81
C LYS A 399 -7.23 6.59 -10.87
N ASN A 400 -6.12 5.95 -11.22
CA ASN A 400 -6.12 4.83 -12.17
C ASN A 400 -7.00 3.66 -11.69
N LEU A 401 -6.97 3.34 -10.39
CA LEU A 401 -7.82 2.30 -9.81
C LEU A 401 -9.31 2.69 -9.83
N ILE A 402 -9.65 3.95 -9.53
CA ILE A 402 -11.04 4.45 -9.61
C ILE A 402 -11.56 4.40 -11.05
N MET A 403 -10.74 4.79 -12.02
CA MET A 403 -11.09 4.72 -13.44
C MET A 403 -11.29 3.27 -13.94
N ARG A 404 -10.78 2.28 -13.20
CA ARG A 404 -11.02 0.84 -13.42
C ARG A 404 -12.27 0.31 -12.68
N GLY A 405 -13.17 1.19 -12.24
CA GLY A 405 -14.44 0.84 -11.59
C GLY A 405 -14.35 0.53 -10.09
N GLN A 406 -13.21 0.79 -9.46
CA GLN A 406 -13.06 0.61 -8.00
C GLN A 406 -13.60 1.82 -7.24
N SER A 407 -14.07 1.60 -6.01
CA SER A 407 -14.47 2.71 -5.14
C SER A 407 -13.26 3.54 -4.71
N ALA A 408 -13.47 4.83 -4.39
CA ALA A 408 -12.39 5.68 -3.90
C ALA A 408 -11.73 5.15 -2.61
N PRO A 409 -12.47 4.65 -1.61
CA PRO A 409 -11.85 4.01 -0.43
C PRO A 409 -10.95 2.82 -0.79
N PHE A 410 -11.43 1.89 -1.63
CA PHE A 410 -10.65 0.71 -2.01
C PHE A 410 -9.39 1.10 -2.80
N ALA A 411 -9.55 2.01 -3.77
CA ALA A 411 -8.45 2.48 -4.61
C ALA A 411 -7.34 3.13 -3.77
N TRP A 412 -7.73 3.96 -2.78
CA TRP A 412 -6.77 4.65 -1.92
C TRP A 412 -6.06 3.70 -0.95
N ASP A 413 -6.79 2.79 -0.31
CA ASP A 413 -6.20 1.77 0.56
C ASP A 413 -5.22 0.88 -0.21
N LYS A 414 -5.61 0.44 -1.42
CA LYS A 414 -4.73 -0.38 -2.26
C LYS A 414 -3.47 0.37 -2.71
N ALA A 415 -3.59 1.62 -3.17
CA ALA A 415 -2.44 2.39 -3.64
C ALA A 415 -1.45 2.70 -2.49
N THR A 416 -1.96 2.94 -1.27
CA THR A 416 -1.13 3.15 -0.08
C THR A 416 -0.47 1.85 0.41
N ASP A 417 -1.17 0.71 0.35
CA ASP A 417 -0.62 -0.61 0.68
C ASP A 417 0.51 -1.01 -0.29
N GLU A 418 0.33 -0.82 -1.60
CA GLU A 418 1.37 -1.05 -2.60
C GLU A 418 2.60 -0.16 -2.36
N SER A 419 2.38 1.11 -2.02
CA SER A 419 3.45 2.05 -1.64
C SER A 419 4.19 1.60 -0.37
N CYS A 420 3.48 1.09 0.63
CA CYS A 420 4.08 0.53 1.84
C CYS A 420 4.96 -0.69 1.53
N LYS A 421 4.49 -1.58 0.65
CA LYS A 421 5.23 -2.77 0.22
C LYS A 421 6.49 -2.40 -0.55
N ALA A 422 6.41 -1.41 -1.45
CA ALA A 422 7.57 -0.89 -2.18
C ALA A 422 8.63 -0.32 -1.22
N LEU A 423 8.21 0.48 -0.23
CA LEU A 423 9.11 1.00 0.80
C LEU A 423 9.71 -0.13 1.66
N ALA A 424 8.92 -1.14 2.03
CA ALA A 424 9.42 -2.26 2.82
C ALA A 424 10.46 -3.10 2.06
N ALA A 425 10.31 -3.24 0.74
CA ALA A 425 11.25 -3.99 -0.12
C ALA A 425 12.65 -3.36 -0.19
N THR A 426 12.79 -2.07 0.15
CA THR A 426 14.09 -1.37 0.17
C THR A 426 15.02 -1.83 1.29
N GLY A 427 14.49 -2.41 2.37
CA GLY A 427 15.25 -2.85 3.54
C GLY A 427 15.89 -1.73 4.38
N ASN A 428 15.62 -0.45 4.09
CA ASN A 428 16.24 0.67 4.78
C ASN A 428 15.49 1.03 6.08
N ALA A 429 16.16 0.90 7.23
CA ALA A 429 15.59 1.17 8.55
C ALA A 429 15.08 2.60 8.76
N LEU A 430 15.67 3.60 8.08
CA LEU A 430 15.20 5.01 8.14
C LEU A 430 13.87 5.21 7.39
N LEU A 431 13.47 4.30 6.51
CA LEU A 431 12.21 4.38 5.76
C LEU A 431 11.03 3.77 6.52
N ILE A 432 11.28 3.09 7.63
CA ILE A 432 10.25 2.49 8.49
C ILE A 432 9.36 3.58 9.10
N GLU A 433 9.93 4.69 9.56
CA GLU A 433 9.14 5.80 10.11
C GLU A 433 8.18 6.41 9.07
N ARG A 434 8.57 6.37 7.79
CA ARG A 434 7.73 6.85 6.68
C ARG A 434 6.60 5.90 6.34
N GLN A 435 6.77 4.61 6.58
CA GLN A 435 5.68 3.65 6.45
C GLN A 435 4.56 3.98 7.43
N SER A 436 4.91 4.28 8.68
CA SER A 436 3.94 4.75 9.69
C SER A 436 3.24 6.05 9.26
N ASP A 437 3.98 7.05 8.76
CA ASP A 437 3.39 8.29 8.24
C ASP A 437 2.42 8.04 7.08
N LEU A 438 2.77 7.14 6.16
CA LEU A 438 1.94 6.76 5.01
C LEU A 438 0.65 6.07 5.47
N LEU A 439 0.73 5.16 6.45
CA LEU A 439 -0.43 4.51 7.06
C LEU A 439 -1.32 5.51 7.83
N ASP A 440 -0.74 6.51 8.48
CA ASP A 440 -1.50 7.57 9.15
C ASP A 440 -2.30 8.39 8.15
N VAL A 441 -1.64 8.87 7.07
CA VAL A 441 -2.31 9.59 5.99
C VAL A 441 -3.37 8.73 5.32
N ARG A 442 -3.11 7.43 5.13
CA ARG A 442 -4.09 6.48 4.63
C ARG A 442 -5.35 6.49 5.49
N ASP A 443 -5.20 6.25 6.78
CA ASP A 443 -6.32 6.14 7.72
C ASP A 443 -7.13 7.44 7.82
N ARG A 444 -6.47 8.61 7.72
CA ARG A 444 -7.14 9.92 7.70
C ARG A 444 -8.02 10.10 6.46
N VAL A 445 -7.49 9.78 5.27
CA VAL A 445 -8.26 9.88 4.02
C VAL A 445 -9.40 8.87 4.00
N LEU A 446 -9.17 7.63 4.43
CA LEU A 446 -10.23 6.62 4.53
C LEU A 446 -11.33 7.02 5.50
N THR A 447 -10.99 7.67 6.62
CA THR A 447 -11.98 8.24 7.54
C THR A 447 -12.82 9.31 6.85
N GLY A 448 -12.20 10.19 6.06
CA GLY A 448 -12.91 11.21 5.29
C GLY A 448 -13.76 10.66 4.13
N LEU A 449 -13.38 9.53 3.55
CA LEU A 449 -14.12 8.89 2.44
C LEU A 449 -15.27 8.00 2.91
N CYS A 450 -15.07 7.28 4.01
CA CYS A 450 -16.04 6.29 4.53
C CYS A 450 -16.93 6.86 5.63
N GLY A 451 -16.52 7.92 6.31
CA GLY A 451 -17.13 8.37 7.57
C GLY A 451 -16.58 7.60 8.77
N SER A 452 -16.55 8.27 9.93
CA SER A 452 -16.02 7.72 11.18
C SER A 452 -16.80 6.50 11.69
N GLU A 453 -18.06 6.36 11.29
CA GLU A 453 -18.95 5.24 11.61
C GLU A 453 -18.51 3.92 10.96
N ASN A 454 -17.77 3.99 9.85
CA ASN A 454 -17.27 2.82 9.13
C ASN A 454 -15.85 2.41 9.57
N LYS A 455 -15.28 3.15 10.52
CA LYS A 455 -14.01 2.82 11.19
C LYS A 455 -14.29 1.85 12.32
N VAL A 456 -13.79 0.62 12.20
CA VAL A 456 -13.86 -0.35 13.29
C VAL A 456 -12.74 -0.05 14.29
N ILE A 457 -13.10 0.54 15.42
CA ILE A 457 -12.18 0.80 16.53
C ILE A 457 -12.32 -0.34 17.54
N GLN A 458 -11.19 -0.88 17.98
CA GLN A 458 -11.17 -1.87 19.04
C GLN A 458 -11.38 -1.16 20.38
N GLU A 459 -12.51 -1.42 21.03
CA GLU A 459 -12.80 -0.91 22.38
C GLU A 459 -12.29 -1.88 23.44
N TYR A 460 -11.79 -1.31 24.55
CA TYR A 460 -11.24 -2.07 25.66
C TYR A 460 -12.06 -1.84 26.93
N THR A 461 -12.62 -2.91 27.49
CA THR A 461 -13.38 -2.87 28.75
C THR A 461 -12.48 -2.97 29.99
N GLU A 462 -11.29 -3.54 29.83
CA GLU A 462 -10.30 -3.81 30.87
C GLU A 462 -8.96 -3.13 30.55
N ASN A 463 -8.06 -3.05 31.53
CA ASN A 463 -6.72 -2.52 31.28
C ASN A 463 -5.95 -3.48 30.36
N VAL A 464 -5.32 -2.93 29.32
CA VAL A 464 -4.59 -3.71 28.31
C VAL A 464 -3.20 -3.15 28.05
N ILE A 465 -2.28 -4.04 27.69
CA ILE A 465 -1.03 -3.71 27.01
C ILE A 465 -1.22 -4.10 25.55
N LEU A 466 -1.02 -3.15 24.66
CA LEU A 466 -1.17 -3.39 23.22
C LEU A 466 0.14 -3.88 22.63
N VAL A 467 0.03 -4.81 21.68
CA VAL A 467 1.14 -5.22 20.84
C VAL A 467 0.79 -5.04 19.36
N ALA A 468 1.69 -4.44 18.60
CA ALA A 468 1.53 -4.18 17.18
C ALA A 468 2.84 -4.35 16.41
N GLU A 469 2.78 -4.46 15.09
CA GLU A 469 4.00 -4.43 14.27
C GLU A 469 4.65 -3.04 14.35
N ASP A 470 3.84 -1.99 14.22
CA ASP A 470 4.20 -0.59 14.44
C ASP A 470 2.95 0.22 14.86
N TYR A 471 3.14 1.44 15.35
CA TYR A 471 2.06 2.36 15.71
C TYR A 471 2.13 3.63 14.88
N THR A 472 0.98 4.20 14.52
CA THR A 472 0.96 5.55 13.92
C THR A 472 0.79 6.64 14.99
N PRO A 473 1.27 7.87 14.74
CA PRO A 473 1.05 9.00 15.66
C PRO A 473 -0.42 9.19 16.04
N SER A 474 -1.32 9.16 15.06
CA SER A 474 -2.77 9.29 15.32
C SER A 474 -3.33 8.16 16.18
N GLN A 475 -2.82 6.94 16.07
CA GLN A 475 -3.24 5.84 16.93
C GLN A 475 -2.87 6.10 18.39
N VAL A 476 -1.63 6.54 18.67
CA VAL A 476 -1.17 6.83 20.04
C VAL A 476 -1.97 7.97 20.66
N ILE A 477 -2.34 8.99 19.86
CA ILE A 477 -3.19 10.10 20.31
C ILE A 477 -4.61 9.62 20.63
N ALA A 478 -5.15 8.69 19.85
CA ALA A 478 -6.51 8.16 20.01
C ALA A 478 -6.64 7.06 21.08
N LEU A 479 -5.55 6.66 21.76
CA LEU A 479 -5.60 5.61 22.77
C LEU A 479 -6.50 5.99 23.95
N SER A 480 -7.32 5.03 24.38
CA SER A 480 -8.10 5.13 25.62
C SER A 480 -7.23 5.00 26.86
N ASP A 481 -7.70 5.51 28.00
CA ASP A 481 -7.02 5.41 29.30
C ASP A 481 -6.86 3.97 29.83
N LYS A 482 -7.55 3.01 29.20
CA LYS A 482 -7.42 1.57 29.47
C LYS A 482 -6.13 0.99 28.90
N VAL A 483 -5.50 1.67 27.94
CA VAL A 483 -4.21 1.25 27.39
C VAL A 483 -3.12 1.67 28.37
N LYS A 484 -2.54 0.69 29.08
CA LYS A 484 -1.53 0.91 30.12
C LYS A 484 -0.10 0.74 29.63
N GLY A 485 0.10 0.20 28.43
CA GLY A 485 1.42 0.04 27.84
C GLY A 485 1.35 -0.34 26.36
N LEU A 486 2.45 -0.09 25.65
CA LEU A 486 2.59 -0.33 24.22
C LEU A 486 3.86 -1.16 23.96
N VAL A 487 3.76 -2.08 23.01
CA VAL A 487 4.87 -2.91 22.54
C VAL A 487 4.86 -2.97 21.03
N SER A 488 5.98 -2.68 20.38
CA SER A 488 6.09 -2.77 18.93
C SER A 488 7.30 -3.58 18.46
N VAL A 489 7.12 -4.30 17.35
CA VAL A 489 8.20 -5.03 16.68
C VAL A 489 9.14 -4.06 15.98
N ARG A 490 8.58 -3.05 15.32
CA ARG A 490 9.29 -1.97 14.63
C ARG A 490 9.24 -0.68 15.45
N GLY A 491 9.98 0.34 15.01
CA GLY A 491 9.98 1.67 15.61
C GLY A 491 11.30 2.05 16.28
N GLY A 492 11.62 3.35 16.24
CA GLY A 492 12.82 3.92 16.83
C GLY A 492 12.56 4.65 18.15
N VAL A 493 13.57 4.74 19.02
CA VAL A 493 13.50 5.50 20.29
C VAL A 493 13.32 7.01 20.10
N THR A 494 13.72 7.53 18.94
CA THR A 494 13.55 8.92 18.52
C THR A 494 12.29 9.14 17.68
N SER A 495 11.50 8.09 17.44
CA SER A 495 10.32 8.21 16.60
C SER A 495 9.28 9.12 17.23
N HIS A 496 8.43 9.71 16.38
CA HIS A 496 7.32 10.55 16.82
C HIS A 496 6.36 9.82 17.77
N VAL A 497 6.16 8.51 17.55
CA VAL A 497 5.41 7.60 18.43
C VAL A 497 6.02 7.57 19.83
N SER A 498 7.35 7.47 19.92
CA SER A 498 8.09 7.45 21.18
C SER A 498 7.93 8.75 21.96
N ILE A 499 7.95 9.90 21.28
CA ILE A 499 7.72 11.21 21.88
C ILE A 499 6.29 11.31 22.43
N LEU A 500 5.29 10.93 21.64
CA LEU A 500 3.88 10.98 22.05
C LEU A 500 3.59 10.05 23.24
N ALA A 501 4.16 8.85 23.24
CA ALA A 501 4.03 7.92 24.35
C ALA A 501 4.60 8.49 25.66
N ARG A 502 5.75 9.17 25.61
CA ARG A 502 6.35 9.86 26.77
C ARG A 502 5.46 10.97 27.30
N THR A 503 4.94 11.82 26.41
CA THR A 503 4.05 12.92 26.79
C THR A 503 2.77 12.43 27.46
N ARG A 504 2.26 11.25 27.06
CA ARG A 504 1.11 10.60 27.69
C ARG A 504 1.45 9.76 28.92
N GLY A 505 2.74 9.61 29.25
CA GLY A 505 3.19 8.75 30.36
C GLY A 505 2.92 7.26 30.14
N ILE A 506 2.77 6.83 28.89
CA ILE A 506 2.50 5.42 28.55
C ILE A 506 3.85 4.71 28.32
N PRO A 507 4.16 3.62 29.04
CA PRO A 507 5.35 2.80 28.79
C PRO A 507 5.34 2.24 27.37
N LEU A 508 6.47 2.34 26.66
CA LEU A 508 6.62 1.86 25.29
C LEU A 508 7.96 1.13 25.12
N LEU A 509 7.88 -0.11 24.66
CA LEU A 509 9.01 -0.95 24.29
C LEU A 509 8.98 -1.22 22.78
N VAL A 510 10.06 -0.89 22.07
CA VAL A 510 10.16 -1.02 20.61
C VAL A 510 11.25 -2.01 20.22
N GLY A 511 11.27 -2.48 18.97
CA GLY A 511 12.34 -3.37 18.48
C GLY A 511 12.28 -4.78 19.08
N VAL A 512 11.10 -5.21 19.51
CA VAL A 512 10.83 -6.51 20.11
C VAL A 512 10.77 -7.59 19.04
N ALA A 513 11.12 -8.83 19.41
CA ALA A 513 11.06 -9.99 18.52
C ALA A 513 9.64 -10.20 17.94
N LYS A 514 9.53 -10.57 16.65
CA LYS A 514 8.26 -10.66 15.91
C LYS A 514 7.29 -11.69 16.49
N GLU A 515 7.82 -12.68 17.20
CA GLU A 515 7.09 -13.73 17.91
C GLU A 515 6.09 -13.17 18.93
N VAL A 516 6.31 -11.94 19.43
CA VAL A 516 5.41 -11.27 20.36
C VAL A 516 4.01 -11.04 19.76
N LEU A 517 3.91 -10.94 18.42
CA LEU A 517 2.64 -10.78 17.72
C LEU A 517 1.74 -12.01 17.76
N GLN A 518 2.30 -13.18 18.08
CA GLN A 518 1.55 -14.44 18.20
C GLN A 518 1.27 -14.80 19.68
N GLU A 519 1.75 -13.98 20.61
CA GLU A 519 1.58 -14.21 22.04
C GLU A 519 0.12 -13.93 22.47
N ASN A 520 -0.44 -14.86 23.24
CA ASN A 520 -1.83 -14.84 23.69
C ASN A 520 -1.94 -14.84 25.23
N SER A 521 -0.87 -14.43 25.92
CA SER A 521 -0.82 -14.34 27.37
C SER A 521 -1.93 -13.47 27.96
N LYS A 522 -2.60 -14.01 28.98
CA LYS A 522 -3.73 -13.34 29.66
C LYS A 522 -3.31 -12.14 30.49
N ILE A 523 -2.12 -12.19 31.10
CA ILE A 523 -1.57 -11.13 31.93
C ILE A 523 -0.07 -11.09 31.66
N VAL A 524 0.44 -9.90 31.39
CA VAL A 524 1.84 -9.65 31.09
C VAL A 524 2.35 -8.50 31.94
N VAL A 525 3.66 -8.50 32.18
CA VAL A 525 4.35 -7.39 32.86
C VAL A 525 5.25 -6.71 31.86
N LEU A 526 4.97 -5.44 31.57
CA LEU A 526 5.83 -4.58 30.78
C LEU A 526 6.67 -3.73 31.73
N ASP A 527 7.98 -3.96 31.77
CA ASP A 527 8.94 -3.18 32.55
C ASP A 527 9.92 -2.46 31.62
N THR A 528 9.65 -1.17 31.40
CA THR A 528 10.55 -0.27 30.67
C THR A 528 11.30 0.68 31.60
N LEU A 529 11.28 0.42 32.92
CA LEU A 529 12.02 1.19 33.92
C LEU A 529 13.38 0.57 34.21
N ASN A 530 13.41 -0.74 34.45
CA ASN A 530 14.61 -1.41 34.94
C ASN A 530 15.19 -2.41 33.94
N THR A 531 14.34 -3.17 33.28
CA THR A 531 14.77 -4.36 32.54
C THR A 531 14.58 -4.27 31.02
N ALA A 532 13.75 -3.36 30.53
CA ALA A 532 13.39 -3.26 29.11
C ALA A 532 12.78 -4.56 28.56
N ILE A 533 11.90 -5.18 29.34
CA ILE A 533 11.33 -6.50 29.06
C ILE A 533 9.80 -6.44 29.08
N LEU A 534 9.19 -7.16 28.14
CA LEU A 534 7.83 -7.66 28.26
C LEU A 534 7.89 -9.12 28.74
N ASN A 535 7.44 -9.40 29.95
CA ASN A 535 7.32 -10.75 30.49
C ASN A 535 5.92 -11.28 30.22
N SER A 536 5.80 -12.25 29.31
CA SER A 536 4.53 -12.86 28.91
C SER A 536 4.07 -13.97 29.85
N CYS A 537 4.96 -14.51 30.68
CA CYS A 537 4.66 -15.58 31.63
C CYS A 537 5.18 -15.24 33.05
N PRO A 538 4.71 -14.13 33.67
CA PRO A 538 5.17 -13.76 35.00
C PRO A 538 4.74 -14.79 36.05
N ASN A 539 5.64 -15.15 36.95
CA ASN A 539 5.28 -15.96 38.12
C ASN A 539 4.54 -15.10 39.18
N GLU A 540 3.90 -15.73 40.17
CA GLU A 540 3.11 -15.00 41.19
C GLU A 540 3.93 -13.96 41.98
N GLN A 541 5.21 -14.23 42.24
CA GLN A 541 6.08 -13.30 42.94
C GLN A 541 6.40 -12.08 42.07
N GLU A 542 6.81 -12.30 40.82
CA GLU A 542 7.05 -11.25 39.82
C GLU A 542 5.80 -10.38 39.62
N LEU A 543 4.63 -11.01 39.52
CA LEU A 543 3.35 -10.30 39.38
C LEU A 543 3.04 -9.45 40.62
N THR A 544 3.28 -9.97 41.82
CA THR A 544 3.02 -9.25 43.08
C THR A 544 3.94 -8.03 43.21
N ILE A 545 5.24 -8.22 42.93
CA ILE A 545 6.23 -7.13 42.95
C ILE A 545 5.86 -6.07 41.92
N ALA A 546 5.49 -6.50 40.70
CA ALA A 546 5.12 -5.59 39.63
C ALA A 546 3.90 -4.73 40.00
N ASN A 547 2.83 -5.34 40.53
CA ASN A 547 1.65 -4.60 40.96
C ASN A 547 1.94 -3.61 42.11
N GLN A 548 2.79 -3.98 43.06
CA GLN A 548 3.19 -3.07 44.16
C GLN A 548 3.95 -1.85 43.65
N LEU A 549 4.87 -2.04 42.71
CA LEU A 549 5.64 -0.97 42.10
C LEU A 549 4.76 -0.04 41.23
N VAL A 550 3.81 -0.60 40.46
CA VAL A 550 2.82 0.18 39.71
C VAL A 550 1.98 1.03 40.66
N ALA A 551 1.41 0.42 41.71
CA ALA A 551 0.58 1.14 42.68
C ALA A 551 1.36 2.23 43.43
N LYS A 552 2.61 1.94 43.82
CA LYS A 552 3.50 2.93 44.44
C LYS A 552 3.74 4.12 43.50
N ARG A 553 3.96 3.85 42.21
CA ARG A 553 4.21 4.90 41.21
C ARG A 553 2.98 5.75 40.95
N GLU A 554 1.80 5.14 40.86
CA GLU A 554 0.53 5.86 40.73
C GLU A 554 0.29 6.79 41.93
N GLU A 555 0.60 6.33 43.14
CA GLU A 555 0.50 7.16 44.35
C GLU A 555 1.53 8.30 44.35
N GLU A 556 2.79 8.04 43.96
CA GLU A 556 3.81 9.10 43.80
C GLU A 556 3.37 10.17 42.80
N LEU A 557 2.80 9.77 41.66
CA LEU A 557 2.28 10.69 40.64
C LEU A 557 1.07 11.47 41.15
N ARG A 558 0.14 10.81 41.87
CA ARG A 558 -1.02 11.47 42.50
C ARG A 558 -0.57 12.55 43.49
N VAL A 559 0.36 12.22 44.39
CA VAL A 559 0.91 13.16 45.36
C VAL A 559 1.64 14.31 44.66
N ALA A 560 2.46 14.01 43.64
CA ALA A 560 3.15 15.03 42.85
C ALA A 560 2.16 16.02 42.20
N GLN A 561 1.07 15.51 41.62
CA GLN A 561 0.03 16.31 40.99
C GLN A 561 -0.79 17.14 41.99
N GLU A 562 -1.11 16.59 43.16
CA GLU A 562 -1.76 17.35 44.25
C GLU A 562 -0.85 18.47 44.77
N SER A 563 0.46 18.21 44.83
CA SER A 563 1.47 19.18 45.24
C SER A 563 1.91 20.17 44.16
N SER A 564 1.44 20.02 42.90
CA SER A 564 1.94 20.81 41.77
C SER A 564 1.60 22.30 41.86
N SER A 565 0.64 22.66 42.72
CA SER A 565 0.23 24.05 43.00
C SER A 565 0.99 24.69 44.15
N LEU A 566 1.78 23.91 44.90
CA LEU A 566 2.56 24.41 46.03
C LEU A 566 3.84 25.12 45.55
N ALA A 567 4.28 26.11 46.31
CA ALA A 567 5.56 26.76 46.08
C ALA A 567 6.70 25.73 46.27
N ALA A 568 7.59 25.61 45.28
CA ALA A 568 8.76 24.75 45.37
C ALA A 568 9.69 25.24 46.49
N THR A 569 9.54 24.64 47.67
CA THR A 569 10.20 25.06 48.90
C THR A 569 11.01 23.89 49.43
N THR A 570 12.30 24.13 49.64
CA THR A 570 13.23 23.17 50.25
C THR A 570 12.85 22.87 51.69
N SER A 571 13.34 21.76 52.24
CA SER A 571 13.03 21.34 53.62
C SER A 571 13.49 22.34 54.70
N ASP A 572 14.44 23.22 54.37
CA ASP A 572 14.96 24.30 55.21
C ASP A 572 14.30 25.67 54.94
N GLY A 573 13.24 25.71 54.12
CA GLY A 573 12.38 26.88 53.94
C GLY A 573 12.80 27.84 52.82
N ILE A 574 13.81 27.50 52.02
CA ILE A 574 14.22 28.31 50.87
C ILE A 574 13.27 28.02 49.71
N GLN A 575 12.60 29.07 49.23
CA GLN A 575 11.74 29.00 48.06
C GLN A 575 12.56 29.12 46.77
N ILE A 576 12.31 28.21 45.82
CA ILE A 576 12.95 28.16 44.52
C ILE A 576 11.86 28.42 43.46
N ASN A 577 12.18 29.23 42.45
CA ASN A 577 11.29 29.41 41.31
C ASN A 577 11.55 28.29 40.30
N CYS A 578 10.65 27.31 40.25
CA CYS A 578 10.61 26.31 39.19
C CYS A 578 9.76 26.87 38.04
N LEU A 579 10.42 27.27 36.95
CA LEU A 579 9.78 27.78 35.74
C LEU A 579 9.97 26.76 34.62
N ALA A 580 9.03 26.70 33.68
CA ALA A 580 9.19 25.95 32.44
C ALA A 580 9.96 26.79 31.42
N ASN A 581 10.90 26.17 30.71
CA ASN A 581 11.44 26.76 29.48
C ASN A 581 10.37 26.57 28.41
N ILE A 582 9.67 27.65 28.07
CA ILE A 582 8.64 27.71 27.03
C ILE A 582 9.16 28.40 25.78
#